data_AF-A0A2S9GE65-F1
#
_entry.id   AF-A0A2S9GE65-F1
#
_cell.length_a   1.000
_cell.length_b   1.000
_cell.length_c   1.000
_cell.angle_alpha   90.00
_cell.angle_beta   90.00
_cell.angle_gamma   90.00
#
_symmetry.space_group_name_H-M   'P 1'
#
loop_
_entity.id
_entity.type
_entity.pdbx_description
1 polymer ?
#
loop_
_entity_poly.entity_id
_entity_poly.type
_entity_poly.pdbx_seq_one_letter_code
_entity_poly.pdbx_strand_id
1 'polypeptide(L)'
;AAEQAECLNQLCEVAASTDLVVASGSLPPGVSPEFYNRIADVCAQLDTRLIIDASGSGLQHLTGDRVFLLKPSIRELRECVGREL
;
A
#
# COMPACT_ATOMS: atom_id res chain seq x y z
N ALA A 1 6.11 -8.19 13.65
CA ALA A 1 5.74 -9.33 12.76
C ALA A 1 4.34 -9.86 13.07
N ALA A 2 4.04 -10.26 14.31
CA ALA A 2 2.70 -10.73 14.69
C ALA A 2 1.59 -9.71 14.40
N GLU A 3 1.74 -8.45 14.83
CA GLU A 3 0.74 -7.40 14.58
C GLU A 3 0.51 -7.11 13.08
N GLN A 4 1.55 -7.21 12.25
CA GLN A 4 1.42 -7.05 10.80
C GLN A 4 0.61 -8.18 10.17
N ALA A 5 0.81 -9.41 10.63
CA ALA A 5 0.04 -10.56 10.17
C ALA A 5 -1.43 -10.44 10.61
N GLU A 6 -1.66 -10.04 11.86
CA GLU A 6 -2.99 -9.79 12.40
C GLU A 6 -3.74 -8.69 11.61
N CYS A 7 -3.05 -7.58 11.32
CA CYS A 7 -3.60 -6.51 10.49
C CYS A 7 -4.01 -7.00 9.10
N LEU A 8 -3.21 -7.85 8.46
CA LEU A 8 -3.55 -8.42 7.16
C LEU A 8 -4.71 -9.43 7.24
N ASN A 9 -4.80 -10.21 8.31
CA ASN A 9 -5.94 -11.11 8.52
C ASN A 9 -7.25 -10.33 8.63
N GLN A 10 -7.27 -9.27 9.45
CA GLN A 10 -8.44 -8.40 9.58
C GLN A 10 -8.77 -7.68 8.27
N LEU A 11 -7.75 -7.26 7.51
CA LEU A 11 -7.96 -6.70 6.18
C LEU A 11 -8.63 -7.73 5.25
N CYS A 12 -8.17 -8.98 5.21
CA CYS A 12 -8.77 -10.02 4.38
C CYS A 12 -10.27 -10.21 4.70
N GLU A 13 -10.64 -10.23 5.98
CA GLU A 13 -12.03 -10.41 6.41
C GLU A 13 -12.93 -9.25 5.96
N VAL A 14 -12.47 -8.01 6.13
CA VAL A 14 -13.27 -6.82 5.80
C VAL A 14 -13.31 -6.56 4.29
N ALA A 15 -12.18 -6.75 3.59
CA ALA A 15 -12.07 -6.52 2.16
C ALA A 15 -12.98 -7.44 1.33
N ALA A 16 -13.25 -8.66 1.82
CA ALA A 16 -14.10 -9.64 1.12
C ALA A 16 -15.55 -9.16 0.88
N SER A 17 -16.00 -8.14 1.61
CA SER A 17 -17.34 -7.53 1.43
C SER A 17 -17.28 -6.02 1.15
N THR A 18 -16.14 -5.51 0.67
CA THR A 18 -15.92 -4.09 0.43
C THR A 18 -15.47 -3.81 -1.01
N ASP A 19 -15.99 -2.75 -1.62
CA ASP A 19 -15.64 -2.37 -3.02
C ASP A 19 -14.28 -1.66 -3.17
N LEU A 20 -13.79 -1.08 -2.08
CA LEU A 20 -12.64 -0.18 -2.06
C LEU A 20 -11.91 -0.23 -0.70
N VAL A 21 -10.60 -0.43 -0.74
CA VAL A 21 -9.69 -0.27 0.40
C VAL A 21 -8.81 0.94 0.17
N VAL A 22 -8.60 1.74 1.22
CA VAL A 22 -7.66 2.88 1.22
C VAL A 22 -6.58 2.60 2.23
N ALA A 23 -5.33 2.48 1.77
CA ALA A 23 -4.16 2.34 2.62
C ALA A 23 -3.38 3.67 2.60
N SER A 24 -3.32 4.35 3.74
CA SER A 24 -2.81 5.71 3.84
C SER A 24 -1.78 5.86 4.96
N GLY A 25 -0.86 6.80 4.79
CA GLY A 25 0.12 7.20 5.80
C GLY A 25 1.53 6.65 5.54
N SER A 26 2.44 6.94 6.46
CA SER A 26 3.78 6.34 6.46
C SER A 26 3.77 5.00 7.19
N LEU A 27 4.61 4.07 6.75
CA LEU A 27 4.81 2.82 7.49
C LEU A 27 5.38 3.10 8.90
N PRO A 28 4.88 2.42 9.95
CA PRO A 28 5.47 2.49 11.28
C PRO A 28 6.93 2.01 11.30
N PRO A 29 7.74 2.46 12.29
CA PRO A 29 9.11 1.99 12.45
C PRO A 29 9.19 0.45 12.56
N GLY A 30 10.11 -0.16 11.82
CA GLY A 30 10.30 -1.61 11.82
C GLY A 30 9.29 -2.40 10.97
N VAL A 31 8.36 -1.73 10.29
CA VAL A 31 7.50 -2.36 9.27
C VAL A 31 8.27 -2.47 7.95
N SER A 32 8.14 -3.62 7.29
CA SER A 32 8.79 -3.85 6.00
C SER A 32 8.27 -2.85 4.95
N PRO A 33 9.14 -2.26 4.11
CA PRO A 33 8.72 -1.43 2.98
C PRO A 33 7.74 -2.14 2.03
N GLU A 34 7.81 -3.47 1.97
CA GLU A 34 6.95 -4.33 1.16
C GLU A 34 5.51 -4.46 1.69
N PHE A 35 5.19 -3.85 2.83
CA PHE A 35 3.89 -4.06 3.48
C PHE A 35 2.71 -3.60 2.60
N TYR A 36 2.86 -2.52 1.83
CA TYR A 36 1.83 -2.10 0.88
C TYR A 36 1.66 -3.07 -0.29
N ASN A 37 2.72 -3.74 -0.75
CA ASN A 37 2.60 -4.80 -1.75
C ASN A 37 1.77 -5.98 -1.20
N ARG A 38 1.95 -6.34 0.09
CA ARG A 38 1.13 -7.38 0.74
C ARG A 38 -0.34 -6.99 0.85
N ILE A 39 -0.64 -5.72 1.12
CA ILE A 39 -2.02 -5.19 1.08
C ILE A 39 -2.60 -5.28 -0.34
N ALA A 40 -1.81 -4.93 -1.35
CA ALA A 40 -2.20 -5.04 -2.76
C ALA A 40 -2.48 -6.48 -3.17
N ASP A 41 -1.70 -7.45 -2.67
CA ASP A 41 -1.93 -8.88 -2.91
C ASP A 41 -3.26 -9.36 -2.33
N VAL A 42 -3.59 -8.94 -1.10
CA VAL A 42 -4.88 -9.25 -0.46
C VAL A 42 -6.04 -8.68 -1.27
N CYS A 43 -5.97 -7.40 -1.62
CA CYS A 43 -7.03 -6.74 -2.38
C CYS A 43 -7.22 -7.37 -3.77
N ALA A 44 -6.11 -7.71 -4.46
CA ALA A 44 -6.17 -8.36 -5.76
C ALA A 44 -6.78 -9.76 -5.70
N GLN A 45 -6.52 -10.55 -4.64
CA GLN A 45 -7.12 -11.86 -4.45
C GLN A 45 -8.64 -11.80 -4.24
N LEU A 46 -9.14 -10.69 -3.70
CA LEU A 46 -10.55 -10.46 -3.38
C LEU A 46 -11.29 -9.63 -4.44
N ASP A 47 -10.61 -9.28 -5.54
CA ASP A 47 -11.11 -8.36 -6.58
C ASP A 47 -11.57 -6.99 -6.00
N THR A 48 -10.93 -6.56 -4.91
CA THR A 48 -11.19 -5.28 -4.25
C THR A 48 -10.25 -4.21 -4.80
N ARG A 49 -10.79 -3.02 -5.10
CA ARG A 49 -9.96 -1.90 -5.57
C ARG A 49 -9.13 -1.33 -4.42
N LEU A 50 -7.84 -1.11 -4.67
CA LEU A 50 -6.93 -0.52 -3.69
C LEU A 50 -6.50 0.90 -4.08
N ILE A 51 -6.65 1.84 -3.14
CA ILE A 51 -6.06 3.17 -3.21
C ILE A 51 -4.90 3.26 -2.22
N ILE A 52 -3.77 3.83 -2.67
CA ILE A 52 -2.62 4.08 -1.83
C ILE A 52 -2.31 5.58 -1.75
N ASP A 53 -2.26 6.09 -0.52
CA ASP A 53 -1.74 7.42 -0.16
C ASP A 53 -0.59 7.25 0.84
N ALA A 54 0.56 6.82 0.32
CA ALA A 54 1.74 6.49 1.11
C ALA A 54 2.89 7.45 0.84
N SER A 55 3.87 7.44 1.73
CA SER A 55 5.10 8.23 1.62
C SER A 55 6.33 7.40 1.98
N GLY A 56 7.51 7.91 1.62
CA GLY A 56 8.80 7.32 2.01
C GLY A 56 9.01 5.90 1.46
N SER A 57 9.63 5.04 2.27
CA SER A 57 10.07 3.72 1.84
C SER A 57 8.93 2.83 1.31
N GLY A 58 7.74 2.90 1.91
CA GLY A 58 6.58 2.13 1.46
C GLY A 58 6.13 2.49 0.05
N LEU A 59 6.20 3.77 -0.32
CA LEU A 59 5.91 4.21 -1.68
C LEU A 59 7.04 3.86 -2.65
N GLN A 60 8.30 3.98 -2.23
CA GLN A 60 9.48 3.69 -3.06
C GLN A 60 9.59 2.20 -3.46
N HIS A 61 9.08 1.29 -2.63
CA HIS A 61 9.13 -0.16 -2.89
C HIS A 61 7.82 -0.70 -3.50
N LEU A 62 6.82 0.15 -3.71
CA LEU A 62 5.55 -0.25 -4.30
C LEU A 62 5.74 -0.58 -5.79
N THR A 63 5.31 -1.76 -6.23
CA THR A 63 5.38 -2.15 -7.65
C THR A 63 4.28 -1.50 -8.50
N GLY A 64 3.13 -1.20 -7.90
CA GLY A 64 2.04 -0.43 -8.51
C GLY A 64 1.05 -1.23 -9.37
N ASP A 65 1.43 -2.41 -9.90
CA ASP A 65 0.63 -3.20 -10.86
C ASP A 65 -0.75 -3.66 -10.35
N ARG A 66 -0.98 -3.60 -9.03
CA ARG A 66 -2.20 -4.06 -8.35
C ARG A 66 -2.94 -2.94 -7.62
N VAL A 67 -2.59 -1.70 -7.92
CA VAL A 67 -3.16 -0.51 -7.28
C VAL A 67 -4.11 0.17 -8.25
N PHE A 68 -5.36 0.37 -7.83
CA PHE A 68 -6.35 1.07 -8.63
C PHE A 68 -6.04 2.56 -8.76
N LEU A 69 -5.57 3.18 -7.67
CA LEU A 69 -5.14 4.59 -7.67
C LEU A 69 -3.96 4.80 -6.70
N LEU A 70 -2.90 5.44 -7.20
CA LEU A 70 -1.80 5.93 -6.39
C LEU A 70 -1.86 7.46 -6.35
N LYS A 71 -1.81 8.06 -5.16
CA LYS A 71 -1.86 9.53 -4.98
C LYS A 71 -0.54 10.11 -4.44
N PRO A 72 0.57 10.08 -5.19
CA PRO A 72 1.81 10.70 -4.72
C PRO A 72 1.78 12.21 -4.95
N SER A 73 2.46 12.96 -4.11
CA SER A 73 2.83 14.36 -4.38
C SER A 73 4.00 14.44 -5.37
N ILE A 74 4.23 15.62 -5.96
CA ILE A 74 5.41 15.86 -6.82
C ILE A 74 6.72 15.58 -6.06
N ARG A 75 6.77 15.92 -4.76
CA ARG A 75 7.94 15.67 -3.91
C ARG A 75 8.23 14.16 -3.81
N GLU A 76 7.22 13.37 -3.49
CA GLU A 76 7.32 11.93 -3.38
C GLU A 76 7.67 11.26 -4.71
N LEU A 77 7.10 11.72 -5.83
CA LEU A 77 7.46 11.22 -7.14
C LEU A 77 8.94 11.45 -7.46
N ARG A 78 9.50 12.63 -7.16
CA ARG A 78 10.93 12.91 -7.34
C ARG A 78 11.80 11.98 -6.50
N GLU A 79 11.38 11.68 -5.28
CA GLU A 79 12.05 10.71 -4.41
C GLU A 79 12.02 9.29 -4.98
N CYS A 80 10.92 8.88 -5.60
CA CYS A 80 10.82 7.58 -6.27
C CYS A 80 11.68 7.49 -7.54
N VAL A 81 11.74 8.54 -8.36
CA VAL A 81 12.49 8.52 -9.63
C VAL A 81 13.96 8.91 -9.50
N GLY A 82 14.38 9.45 -8.35
CA GLY A 82 15.77 9.86 -8.11
C GLY A 82 16.25 11.04 -8.98
N ARG A 83 15.32 11.87 -9.47
CA ARG A 83 15.60 13.03 -10.33
C ARG A 83 14.55 14.12 -10.17
N GLU A 84 14.84 15.30 -10.70
CA GLU A 84 13.83 16.34 -10.84
C GLU A 84 12.71 15.95 -11.82
N LEU A 85 11.51 16.46 -11.54
CA LEU A 85 10.28 16.31 -12.31
C LEU A 85 9.65 17.68 -12.51
#